data_AF-A0A554M3P7-F1
#
_entry.id   AF-A0A554M3P7-F1
#
_cell.length_a   1.000
_cell.length_b   1.000
_cell.length_c   1.000
_cell.angle_alpha   90.00
_cell.angle_beta   90.00
_cell.angle_gamma   90.00
#
_symmetry.space_group_name_H-M   'P 1'
#
loop_
_entity.id
_entity.type
_entity.pdbx_description
1 polymer ?
#
loop_
_entity_poly.entity_id
_entity_poly.type
_entity_poly.pdbx_seq_one_letter_code
_entity_poly.pdbx_strand_id
1 'polypeptide(L)'
;MPKRYIPNDKWARKAKEEGFRARSIYKLQELDEKFHLLSPGITILDLGAAPGSWLQYVSGKIGPKGLAIGLDLQKIEKIAANVVTMQQDIMDLDA
;
A
#
# COMPACT_ATOMS: atom_id res chain seq x y z
N MET A 1 -11.62 -18.71 -32.27
CA MET A 1 -10.67 -17.76 -31.66
C MET A 1 -11.07 -17.53 -30.21
N PRO A 2 -10.19 -17.74 -29.21
CA PRO A 2 -10.54 -17.44 -27.83
C PRO A 2 -10.84 -15.94 -27.70
N LYS A 3 -11.91 -15.57 -26.99
CA LYS A 3 -12.24 -14.17 -26.69
C LYS A 3 -11.02 -13.54 -26.02
N ARG A 4 -10.53 -12.43 -26.56
CA ARG A 4 -9.49 -11.61 -25.91
C ARG A 4 -9.98 -11.28 -24.51
N TYR A 5 -9.22 -11.68 -23.48
CA TYR A 5 -9.50 -11.25 -22.12
C TYR A 5 -9.38 -9.72 -22.11
N ILE A 6 -10.52 -9.04 -21.95
CA ILE A 6 -10.57 -7.60 -21.74
C ILE A 6 -10.69 -7.45 -20.23
N PRO A 7 -9.63 -7.01 -19.52
CA PRO A 7 -9.71 -6.79 -18.10
C PRO A 7 -10.72 -5.67 -17.83
N ASN A 8 -11.96 -6.03 -17.51
CA ASN A 8 -12.95 -5.09 -16.99
C ASN A 8 -12.75 -4.97 -15.48
N ASP A 9 -11.58 -4.47 -15.09
CA ASP A 9 -11.24 -4.34 -13.67
C ASP A 9 -11.89 -3.09 -13.09
N LYS A 10 -13.17 -3.22 -12.76
CA LYS A 10 -13.96 -2.17 -12.10
C LYS A 10 -13.26 -1.59 -10.86
N TRP A 11 -12.48 -2.42 -10.16
CA TRP A 11 -11.77 -2.02 -8.94
C TRP A 11 -10.49 -1.25 -9.25
N ALA A 12 -9.77 -1.61 -10.31
CA ALA A 12 -8.63 -0.82 -10.76
C ALA A 12 -9.08 0.56 -11.24
N ARG A 13 -10.19 0.64 -11.97
CA ARG A 13 -10.78 1.93 -12.37
C ARG A 13 -11.22 2.74 -11.15
N LYS A 14 -11.99 2.13 -10.24
CA LYS A 14 -12.44 2.78 -9.00
C LYS A 14 -11.27 3.30 -8.16
N ALA A 15 -10.22 2.48 -7.98
CA ALA A 15 -9.03 2.88 -7.24
C ALA A 15 -8.36 4.11 -7.87
N LYS A 16 -8.23 4.13 -9.21
CA LYS A 16 -7.69 5.27 -9.93
C LYS A 16 -8.56 6.53 -9.77
N GLU A 17 -9.89 6.39 -9.87
CA GLU A 17 -10.85 7.48 -9.66
C GLU A 17 -10.78 8.05 -8.24
N GLU A 18 -10.51 7.21 -7.24
CA GLU A 18 -10.33 7.58 -5.83
C GLU A 18 -8.89 8.03 -5.49
N GLY A 19 -7.98 8.09 -6.47
CA GLY A 19 -6.59 8.53 -6.27
C GLY A 19 -5.66 7.48 -5.63
N PHE A 20 -6.09 6.22 -5.57
CA PHE A 20 -5.29 5.11 -5.10
C PHE A 20 -4.43 4.51 -6.22
N ARG A 21 -3.21 4.12 -5.86
CA ARG A 21 -2.22 3.61 -6.83
C ARG A 21 -2.54 2.20 -7.34
N ALA A 22 -3.30 1.42 -6.58
CA ALA A 22 -3.70 0.08 -6.98
C ALA A 22 -4.97 -0.38 -6.25
N ARG A 23 -5.73 -1.27 -6.90
CA ARG A 23 -6.94 -1.92 -6.33
C ARG A 23 -6.68 -2.79 -5.09
N SER A 24 -5.43 -3.11 -4.77
CA SER A 24 -5.08 -3.88 -3.57
C SER A 24 -5.45 -3.15 -2.28
N ILE A 25 -5.64 -1.82 -2.33
CA ILE A 25 -6.06 -1.03 -1.16
C ILE A 25 -7.34 -1.56 -0.51
N TYR A 26 -8.33 -1.97 -1.33
CA TYR A 26 -9.60 -2.47 -0.83
C TYR A 26 -9.45 -3.78 -0.04
N LYS A 27 -8.41 -4.58 -0.34
CA LYS A 27 -8.12 -5.80 0.43
C LYS A 27 -7.68 -5.47 1.84
N LEU A 28 -6.75 -4.51 2.00
CA LEU A 28 -6.30 -4.09 3.32
C LEU A 28 -7.41 -3.39 4.10
N GLN A 29 -8.20 -2.56 3.42
CA GLN A 29 -9.35 -1.91 4.03
C GLN A 29 -10.34 -2.93 4.60
N GLU A 30 -10.73 -3.94 3.82
CA GLU A 30 -11.65 -5.00 4.29
C GLU A 30 -11.06 -5.79 5.47
N LEU A 31 -9.75 -6.10 5.43
CA LEU A 31 -9.05 -6.77 6.53
C LEU A 31 -9.02 -5.90 7.80
N ASP A 32 -8.71 -4.61 7.68
CA ASP A 32 -8.68 -3.69 8.82
C ASP A 32 -10.08 -3.45 9.41
N GLU A 33 -11.11 -3.34 8.57
CA GLU A 33 -12.50 -3.23 9.02
C GLU A 33 -12.93 -4.47 9.83
N LYS A 34 -12.49 -5.66 9.44
CA LYS A 34 -12.86 -6.93 10.08
C LYS A 34 -12.04 -7.25 11.33
N PHE A 35 -10.75 -6.94 11.32
CA PHE A 35 -9.80 -7.40 12.34
C PHE A 35 -9.18 -6.26 13.16
N HIS A 36 -9.46 -5.01 12.84
CA HIS A 36 -8.94 -3.82 13.53
C HIS A 36 -7.41 -3.83 13.63
N LEU A 37 -6.74 -4.08 12.49
CA LEU A 37 -5.29 -4.25 12.41
C LEU A 37 -4.52 -2.96 12.69
N LEU A 38 -5.11 -1.81 12.35
CA LEU A 38 -4.47 -0.51 12.40
C LEU A 38 -5.07 0.36 13.50
N SER A 39 -4.20 1.07 14.22
CA SER A 39 -4.58 2.01 15.27
C SER A 39 -3.70 3.27 15.24
N PRO A 40 -4.17 4.41 15.75
CA PRO A 40 -3.39 5.65 15.73
C PRO A 40 -2.06 5.53 16.49
N GLY A 41 -0.98 6.06 15.91
CA GLY A 41 0.33 6.16 16.56
C GLY A 41 1.24 4.93 16.43
N ILE A 42 0.77 3.83 15.84
CA ILE A 42 1.60 2.63 15.68
C ILE A 42 2.63 2.79 14.54
N THR A 43 3.65 1.94 14.57
CA THR A 43 4.61 1.80 13.47
C THR A 43 4.32 0.53 12.69
N ILE A 44 4.30 0.64 11.35
CA ILE A 44 4.00 -0.46 10.42
C ILE A 44 5.14 -0.62 9.43
N LEU A 45 5.46 -1.88 9.11
CA LEU A 45 6.36 -2.28 8.04
C LEU A 45 5.55 -2.99 6.93
N ASP A 46 5.63 -2.50 5.70
CA ASP A 46 5.02 -3.05 4.50
C ASP A 46 6.12 -3.59 3.57
N LEU A 47 6.14 -4.91 3.36
CA LEU A 47 7.15 -5.61 2.56
C LEU A 47 6.57 -5.98 1.20
N GLY A 48 7.30 -5.69 0.12
CA GLY A 48 6.76 -5.80 -1.24
C GLY A 48 5.72 -4.71 -1.51
N ALA A 49 6.01 -3.50 -1.03
CA ALA A 49 5.02 -2.43 -0.94
C ALA A 49 4.72 -1.73 -2.28
N ALA A 50 5.48 -1.94 -3.35
CA ALA A 50 5.26 -1.21 -4.61
C ALA A 50 3.92 -1.58 -5.26
N PRO A 51 3.12 -0.61 -5.76
CA PRO A 51 3.41 0.82 -5.93
C PRO A 51 3.07 1.72 -4.73
N GLY A 52 2.68 1.15 -3.58
CA GLY A 52 2.44 1.86 -2.33
C GLY A 52 0.96 2.07 -1.97
N SER A 53 0.04 1.29 -2.53
CA SER A 53 -1.40 1.47 -2.26
C SER A 53 -1.80 1.13 -0.81
N TRP A 54 -1.14 0.15 -0.18
CA TRP A 54 -1.35 -0.18 1.23
C TRP A 54 -0.81 0.91 2.14
N LEU A 55 0.38 1.43 1.87
CA LEU A 55 0.95 2.60 2.55
C LEU A 55 0.04 3.84 2.49
N GLN A 56 -0.69 4.08 1.38
CA GLN A 56 -1.68 5.16 1.30
C GLN A 56 -2.79 5.00 2.35
N TYR A 57 -3.32 3.78 2.50
CA TYR A 57 -4.36 3.48 3.49
C TYR A 57 -3.83 3.56 4.92
N VAL A 58 -2.67 2.92 5.16
CA VAL A 58 -2.02 2.86 6.48
C VAL A 58 -1.73 4.26 7.00
N SER A 59 -1.14 5.13 6.17
CA SER A 59 -0.79 6.51 6.55
C SER A 59 -1.96 7.27 7.18
N GLY A 60 -3.16 7.17 6.59
CA GLY A 60 -4.36 7.82 7.12
C GLY A 60 -4.85 7.18 8.43
N LYS A 61 -4.80 5.85 8.51
CA LYS A 61 -5.30 5.08 9.67
C LYS A 61 -4.44 5.26 10.93
N ILE A 62 -3.12 5.27 10.78
CA ILE A 62 -2.18 5.44 11.91
C ILE A 62 -2.02 6.92 12.31
N GLY A 63 -2.42 7.85 11.44
CA GLY A 63 -2.38 9.28 11.69
C GLY A 63 -0.96 9.86 11.79
N PRO A 64 -0.84 11.17 12.10
CA PRO A 64 0.43 11.91 11.99
C PRO A 64 1.48 11.50 13.03
N LYS A 65 1.08 10.81 14.11
CA LYS A 65 2.01 10.28 15.12
C LYS A 65 2.48 8.86 14.83
N GLY A 66 1.83 8.17 13.88
CA GLY A 66 2.28 6.85 13.44
C GLY A 66 3.34 6.97 12.34
N LEU A 67 4.00 5.85 12.07
CA LEU A 67 5.02 5.75 11.02
C LEU A 67 4.75 4.51 10.14
N ALA A 68 4.68 4.70 8.83
CA ALA A 68 4.64 3.58 7.88
C ALA A 68 5.97 3.51 7.12
N ILE A 69 6.56 2.32 7.08
CA ILE A 69 7.81 2.04 6.38
C ILE A 69 7.50 1.06 5.26
N GLY A 70 7.79 1.43 4.02
CA GLY A 70 7.63 0.59 2.84
C GLY A 70 8.96 0.12 2.29
N LEU A 71 9.11 -1.18 2.08
CA LEU A 71 10.29 -1.81 1.49
C LEU A 71 9.90 -2.57 0.23
N ASP A 72 10.57 -2.29 -0.88
CA ASP A 72 10.39 -2.99 -2.15
C ASP A 72 11.66 -2.89 -3.00
N LEU A 73 11.84 -3.80 -3.95
CA LEU A 73 12.92 -3.71 -4.95
C LEU A 73 12.66 -2.57 -5.96
N GLN A 74 11.41 -2.18 -6.14
CA GLN A 74 10.98 -1.10 -7.01
C GLN A 74 10.82 0.22 -6.25
N LYS A 75 11.17 1.33 -6.91
CA LYS A 75 10.97 2.67 -6.36
C LYS A 75 9.47 2.95 -6.11
N ILE A 76 9.16 3.42 -4.91
CA ILE A 76 7.83 3.89 -4.54
C ILE A 76 7.85 5.42 -4.48
N GLU A 77 7.01 6.06 -5.28
CA GLU A 77 6.88 7.52 -5.27
C GLU A 77 6.37 8.03 -3.91
N LYS A 78 6.73 9.25 -3.53
CA LYS A 78 6.37 9.84 -2.23
C LYS A 78 4.85 9.79 -1.97
N ILE A 79 4.45 9.40 -0.76
CA ILE A 79 3.03 9.21 -0.39
C ILE A 79 2.56 10.30 0.58
N ALA A 80 3.09 10.31 1.80
CA ALA A 80 2.71 11.25 2.85
C ALA A 80 3.92 11.52 3.76
N ALA A 81 3.81 12.50 4.66
CA ALA A 81 4.91 12.90 5.53
C ALA A 81 5.30 11.80 6.56
N ASN A 82 4.33 10.98 6.98
CA ASN A 82 4.54 9.88 7.92
C ASN A 82 4.83 8.53 7.21
N VAL A 83 5.23 8.58 5.94
CA VAL A 83 5.58 7.38 5.15
C VAL A 83 7.03 7.50 4.70
N VAL A 84 7.84 6.51 5.09
CA VAL A 84 9.21 6.33 4.62
C VAL A 84 9.22 5.16 3.65
N THR A 85 9.88 5.32 2.51
CA THR A 85 10.04 4.25 1.53
C THR A 85 11.51 3.99 1.27
N MET A 86 11.88 2.72 1.20
CA MET A 86 13.24 2.26 0.94
C MET A 86 13.20 1.31 -0.24
N GLN A 87 14.08 1.54 -1.22
CA GLN A 87 14.24 0.65 -2.35
C GLN A 87 15.39 -0.31 -2.03
N GLN A 88 15.06 -1.49 -1.50
CA GLN A 88 16.05 -2.43 -0.97
C GLN A 88 15.51 -3.86 -1.00
N ASP A 89 16.43 -4.83 -1.05
CA ASP A 89 16.10 -6.25 -0.87
C ASP A 89 15.89 -6.54 0.62
N ILE A 90 14.78 -7.19 0.95
CA ILE A 90 14.44 -7.57 2.32
C ILE A 90 15.38 -8.64 2.89
N MET A 91 16.11 -9.34 2.01
CA MET A 91 17.06 -10.40 2.37
C MET A 91 18.49 -9.86 2.53
N ASP A 92 18.75 -8.59 2.17
CA ASP A 92 20.06 -7.96 2.33
C ASP A 92 20.17 -7.34 3.72
N LEU A 93 20.90 -8.02 4.60
CA LEU A 93 21.09 -7.63 6.00
C LEU A 93 22.28 -6.69 6.22
N ASP A 94 23.09 -6.47 5.19
CA ASP A 94 24.34 -5.69 5.26
C ASP A 94 24.19 -4.26 4.70
N ALA A 95 22.99 -3.91 4.23
CA ALA A 95 22.66 -2.64 3.60
C ALA A 95 22.30 -1.52 4.60
#